data_AF-A0A7K0CU26-F1
#
_entry.id   AF-A0A7K0CU26-F1
#
_cell.length_a   1.000
_cell.length_b   1.000
_cell.length_c   1.000
_cell.angle_alpha   90.00
_cell.angle_beta   90.00
_cell.angle_gamma   90.00
#
_symmetry.space_group_name_H-M   'P 1'
#
loop_
_entity.id
_entity.type
_entity.pdbx_description
1 polymer ?
#
loop_
_entity_poly.entity_id
_entity_poly.type
_entity_poly.pdbx_seq_one_letter_code
_entity_poly.pdbx_strand_id
1 'polypeptide(L)'
;MRDDPGARVELLRRLYEPPVEGRGRHLPYRRAALAFMGWQVRRGLLNPPGGAAPGSHWWRAVNERLLLDTCEARAGIFGGGGEGSGHSGGLAVEFARRPSARSWYRAHNASVVSAYLEHRGLAERENRVERFFINVVLVRVLYAHALVAAPRLALSWGAPVAPLLGDPRLGMTGIFLSLSRVLPNHYPLVGELGRYLDVEHGFGRLLDFGVIRPRFADLYDWSADELGIPELRELLCGDVPAYAWDSDDDEPWNPTPTPLARLARRVLPPPRR
;
A
#
# COMPACT_ATOMS: atom_id res chain seq x y z
N MET A 1 -22.67 -3.55 -8.08
CA MET A 1 -21.27 -3.10 -8.16
C MET A 1 -20.44 -3.56 -6.96
N ARG A 2 -20.88 -3.31 -5.70
CA ARG A 2 -20.11 -3.68 -4.48
C ARG A 2 -19.67 -5.16 -4.47
N ASP A 3 -20.52 -6.09 -4.87
CA ASP A 3 -20.25 -7.53 -4.86
C ASP A 3 -19.72 -8.12 -6.18
N ASP A 4 -19.41 -7.26 -7.17
CA ASP A 4 -18.85 -7.67 -8.46
C ASP A 4 -17.41 -7.15 -8.59
N PRO A 5 -16.39 -8.04 -8.51
CA PRO A 5 -14.98 -7.65 -8.67
C PRO A 5 -14.70 -7.00 -10.03
N GLY A 6 -15.34 -7.48 -11.10
CA GLY A 6 -15.18 -6.93 -12.44
C GLY A 6 -15.75 -5.52 -12.53
N ALA A 7 -16.92 -5.29 -11.94
CA ALA A 7 -17.52 -3.95 -11.87
C ALA A 7 -16.66 -2.97 -11.05
N ARG A 8 -15.96 -3.42 -10.00
CA ARG A 8 -14.99 -2.59 -9.24
C ARG A 8 -13.81 -2.16 -10.12
N VAL A 9 -13.22 -3.08 -10.88
CA VAL A 9 -12.13 -2.79 -11.82
C VAL A 9 -12.59 -1.81 -12.90
N GLU A 10 -13.77 -2.03 -13.45
CA GLU A 10 -14.35 -1.18 -14.48
C GLU A 10 -14.66 0.23 -13.97
N LEU A 11 -15.18 0.36 -12.74
CA LEU A 11 -15.35 1.68 -12.12
C LEU A 11 -14.00 2.39 -11.98
N LEU A 12 -12.99 1.74 -11.39
CA LEU A 12 -11.67 2.35 -11.21
C LEU A 12 -11.09 2.82 -12.55
N ARG A 13 -11.25 2.01 -13.61
CA ARG A 13 -10.81 2.37 -14.96
C ARG A 13 -11.47 3.65 -15.44
N ARG A 14 -12.80 3.77 -15.31
CA ARG A 14 -13.59 4.96 -15.69
C ARG A 14 -13.23 6.19 -14.86
N LEU A 15 -12.96 6.00 -13.57
CA LEU A 15 -12.64 7.13 -12.68
C LEU A 15 -11.38 7.88 -13.10
N TYR A 16 -10.39 7.16 -13.66
CA TYR A 16 -9.15 7.71 -14.19
C TYR A 16 -9.23 8.21 -15.65
N GLU A 17 -10.38 8.10 -16.32
CA GLU A 17 -10.54 8.65 -17.67
C GLU A 17 -10.57 10.18 -17.61
N PRO A 18 -9.86 10.86 -18.52
CA PRO A 18 -9.77 12.31 -18.51
C PRO A 18 -11.16 12.95 -18.74
N PRO A 19 -11.47 14.09 -18.09
CA PRO A 19 -12.75 14.79 -18.25
C PRO A 19 -13.01 15.32 -19.66
N VAL A 20 -11.93 15.61 -20.40
CA VAL A 20 -11.97 16.14 -21.78
C VAL A 20 -10.96 15.35 -22.60
N GLU A 21 -11.35 14.95 -23.81
CA GLU A 21 -10.46 14.28 -24.76
C GLU A 21 -9.16 15.09 -24.94
N GLY A 22 -8.01 14.43 -24.74
CA GLY A 22 -6.69 15.04 -24.98
C GLY A 22 -5.82 15.36 -23.76
N ARG A 23 -6.28 15.18 -22.52
CA ARG A 23 -5.44 15.38 -21.31
C ARG A 23 -5.17 14.09 -20.54
N GLY A 24 -4.36 13.19 -21.10
CA GLY A 24 -3.97 11.89 -20.53
C GLY A 24 -3.08 11.91 -19.27
N ARG A 25 -3.09 12.98 -18.47
CA ARG A 25 -2.19 13.14 -17.30
C ARG A 25 -2.45 12.10 -16.20
N HIS A 26 -3.64 11.50 -16.17
CA HIS A 26 -4.00 10.44 -15.20
C HIS A 26 -3.69 9.01 -15.68
N LEU A 27 -3.44 8.82 -16.99
CA LEU A 27 -3.31 7.48 -17.60
C LEU A 27 -2.17 6.62 -17.00
N PRO A 28 -0.98 7.16 -16.69
CA PRO A 28 0.06 6.33 -16.08
C PRO A 28 -0.31 5.87 -14.67
N TYR A 29 -0.92 6.74 -13.86
CA TYR A 29 -1.40 6.41 -12.51
C TYR A 29 -2.54 5.38 -12.53
N ARG A 30 -3.38 5.41 -13.57
CA ARG A 30 -4.41 4.38 -13.82
C ARG A 30 -3.79 2.98 -13.90
N ARG A 31 -2.64 2.83 -14.58
CA ARG A 31 -1.99 1.52 -14.73
C ARG A 31 -1.53 0.98 -13.37
N ALA A 32 -0.96 1.82 -12.53
CA ALA A 32 -0.59 1.47 -11.16
C ALA A 32 -1.80 1.01 -10.33
N ALA A 33 -2.87 1.81 -10.31
CA ALA A 33 -4.07 1.49 -9.54
C ALA A 33 -4.76 0.20 -10.04
N LEU A 34 -4.87 0.00 -11.36
CA LEU A 34 -5.43 -1.22 -11.95
C LEU A 34 -4.55 -2.44 -11.73
N ALA A 35 -3.22 -2.31 -11.71
CA ALA A 35 -2.33 -3.43 -11.42
C ALA A 35 -2.54 -3.95 -9.99
N PHE A 36 -2.67 -3.04 -9.02
CA PHE A 36 -2.96 -3.39 -7.63
C PHE A 36 -4.34 -4.05 -7.48
N MET A 37 -5.40 -3.42 -8.03
CA MET A 37 -6.74 -3.99 -7.97
C MET A 37 -6.83 -5.33 -8.72
N GLY A 38 -6.14 -5.47 -9.85
CA GLY A 38 -6.07 -6.72 -10.60
C GLY A 38 -5.38 -7.84 -9.81
N TRP A 39 -4.37 -7.53 -9.00
CA TRP A 39 -3.80 -8.50 -8.06
C TRP A 39 -4.80 -8.89 -6.97
N GLN A 40 -5.55 -7.95 -6.41
CA GLN A 40 -6.61 -8.25 -5.41
C GLN A 40 -7.69 -9.19 -5.99
N VAL A 41 -8.09 -8.96 -7.25
CA VAL A 41 -9.03 -9.83 -7.96
C VAL A 41 -8.42 -11.22 -8.19
N ARG A 42 -7.20 -11.31 -8.73
CA ARG A 42 -6.55 -12.61 -9.01
C ARG A 42 -6.35 -13.45 -7.75
N ARG A 43 -6.09 -12.82 -6.61
CA ARG A 43 -5.94 -13.51 -5.32
C ARG A 43 -7.29 -13.92 -4.70
N GLY A 44 -8.42 -13.46 -5.24
CA GLY A 44 -9.76 -13.75 -4.70
C GLY A 44 -10.17 -12.86 -3.53
N LEU A 45 -9.40 -11.82 -3.21
CA LEU A 45 -9.68 -10.93 -2.06
C LEU A 45 -10.99 -10.18 -2.22
N LEU A 46 -11.36 -9.85 -3.46
CA LEU A 46 -12.56 -9.09 -3.77
C LEU A 46 -13.77 -9.97 -4.10
N ASN A 47 -13.70 -11.30 -3.95
CA ASN A 47 -14.84 -12.18 -4.20
C ASN A 47 -16.05 -11.80 -3.32
N PRO A 48 -17.29 -12.05 -3.77
CA PRO A 48 -18.49 -11.73 -3.01
C PRO A 48 -18.52 -12.53 -1.68
N PRO A 49 -18.93 -11.93 -0.54
CA PRO A 49 -18.91 -12.62 0.76
C PRO A 49 -19.82 -13.85 0.85
N GLY A 50 -20.89 -13.91 0.04
CA GLY A 50 -21.80 -15.06 -0.03
C GLY A 50 -21.46 -16.08 -1.12
N GLY A 51 -20.31 -15.95 -1.80
CA GLY A 51 -19.90 -16.87 -2.86
C GLY A 51 -19.28 -18.17 -2.33
N ALA A 52 -19.09 -19.14 -3.22
CA ALA A 52 -18.47 -20.44 -2.89
C ALA A 52 -17.00 -20.31 -2.39
N ALA A 53 -16.30 -19.26 -2.83
CA ALA A 53 -14.97 -18.89 -2.36
C ALA A 53 -15.01 -17.40 -1.93
N PRO A 54 -15.47 -17.09 -0.72
CA PRO A 54 -15.69 -15.71 -0.28
C PRO A 54 -14.37 -14.95 -0.15
N GLY A 55 -14.40 -13.66 -0.49
CA GLY A 55 -13.25 -12.77 -0.35
C GLY A 55 -13.10 -12.22 1.06
N SER A 56 -12.02 -11.50 1.30
CA SER A 56 -11.77 -10.84 2.58
C SER A 56 -12.70 -9.65 2.76
N HIS A 57 -13.42 -9.62 3.89
CA HIS A 57 -14.23 -8.47 4.28
C HIS A 57 -13.37 -7.21 4.44
N TRP A 58 -12.17 -7.35 5.01
CA TRP A 58 -11.24 -6.25 5.22
C TRP A 58 -10.73 -5.67 3.90
N TRP A 59 -10.22 -6.51 2.98
CA TRP A 59 -9.70 -6.05 1.69
C TRP A 59 -10.78 -5.38 0.85
N ARG A 60 -12.02 -5.88 0.90
CA ARG A 60 -13.17 -5.27 0.21
C ARG A 60 -13.50 -3.89 0.74
N ALA A 61 -13.40 -3.68 2.06
CA ALA A 61 -13.65 -2.41 2.72
C ALA A 61 -12.55 -1.37 2.39
N VAL A 62 -11.27 -1.76 2.47
CA VAL A 62 -10.14 -0.91 2.03
C VAL A 62 -10.26 -0.52 0.56
N ASN A 63 -10.62 -1.47 -0.31
CA ASN A 63 -10.85 -1.22 -1.72
C ASN A 63 -12.03 -0.26 -1.95
N GLU A 64 -13.08 -0.36 -1.13
CA GLU A 64 -14.24 0.52 -1.22
C GLU A 64 -13.89 1.96 -0.84
N ARG A 65 -13.10 2.18 0.21
CA ARG A 65 -12.59 3.52 0.56
C ARG A 65 -11.78 4.14 -0.58
N LEU A 66 -10.88 3.37 -1.19
CA LEU A 66 -10.10 3.82 -2.35
C LEU A 66 -10.99 4.23 -3.53
N LEU A 67 -12.05 3.45 -3.81
CA LEU A 67 -13.00 3.77 -4.87
C LEU A 67 -13.81 5.01 -4.55
N LEU A 68 -14.27 5.16 -3.30
CA LEU A 68 -15.02 6.32 -2.84
C LEU A 68 -14.21 7.61 -2.97
N ASP A 69 -13.00 7.65 -2.42
CA ASP A 69 -12.12 8.83 -2.49
C ASP A 69 -11.78 9.18 -3.95
N THR A 70 -11.65 8.18 -4.84
CA THR A 70 -11.45 8.41 -6.27
C THR A 70 -12.73 8.92 -6.96
N CYS A 71 -13.93 8.48 -6.55
CA CYS A 71 -15.20 9.03 -7.01
C CYS A 71 -15.35 10.52 -6.64
N GLU A 72 -15.01 10.87 -5.40
CA GLU A 72 -15.04 12.26 -4.92
C GLU A 72 -14.05 13.14 -5.68
N ALA A 73 -12.83 12.65 -5.89
CA ALA A 73 -11.84 13.31 -6.73
C ALA A 73 -12.38 13.64 -8.13
N ARG A 74 -13.08 12.68 -8.74
CA ARG A 74 -13.71 12.87 -10.05
C ARG A 74 -14.84 13.90 -9.98
N ALA A 75 -15.74 13.81 -9.00
CA ALA A 75 -16.83 14.77 -8.83
C ALA A 75 -16.31 16.21 -8.62
N GLY A 76 -15.22 16.36 -7.85
CA GLY A 76 -14.55 17.64 -7.61
C GLY A 76 -13.89 18.25 -8.86
N ILE A 77 -13.58 17.48 -9.90
CA ILE A 77 -13.11 18.01 -11.19
C ILE A 77 -14.27 18.53 -12.04
N PHE A 78 -15.43 17.88 -12.02
CA PHE A 78 -16.60 18.26 -12.83
C PHE A 78 -17.46 19.37 -12.20
N GLY A 79 -16.98 20.03 -11.14
CA GLY A 79 -17.69 21.15 -10.50
C GLY A 79 -18.92 20.74 -9.68
N GLY A 80 -19.14 19.44 -9.47
CA GLY A 80 -20.29 18.90 -8.73
C GLY A 80 -20.00 18.52 -7.27
N GLY A 81 -18.75 18.65 -6.79
CA GLY A 81 -18.35 18.25 -5.43
C GLY A 81 -17.72 19.40 -4.65
N GLY A 82 -18.09 19.53 -3.38
CA GLY A 82 -17.43 20.41 -2.40
C GLY A 82 -16.02 19.92 -2.03
N GLU A 83 -15.48 20.39 -0.90
CA GLU A 83 -14.33 19.71 -0.27
C GLU A 83 -14.70 18.23 -0.04
N GLY A 84 -13.79 17.30 -0.33
CA GLY A 84 -14.06 15.85 -0.21
C GLY A 84 -14.65 15.49 1.16
N SER A 85 -15.42 14.41 1.25
CA SER A 85 -16.23 14.09 2.45
C SER A 85 -15.38 13.84 3.71
N GLY A 86 -14.07 13.63 3.53
CA GLY A 86 -13.07 13.61 4.60
C GLY A 86 -11.66 13.94 4.09
N HIS A 87 -10.69 13.89 5.00
CA HIS A 87 -9.29 14.28 4.74
C HIS A 87 -8.67 13.57 3.52
N SER A 88 -8.83 12.25 3.42
CA SER A 88 -8.30 11.48 2.29
C SER A 88 -8.98 11.83 0.95
N GLY A 89 -10.29 12.10 0.96
CA GLY A 89 -11.05 12.59 -0.19
C GLY A 89 -10.56 13.97 -0.66
N GLY A 90 -10.26 14.88 0.27
CA GLY A 90 -9.63 16.17 -0.01
C GLY A 90 -8.28 16.04 -0.74
N LEU A 91 -7.41 15.15 -0.26
CA LEU A 91 -6.13 14.83 -0.92
C LEU A 91 -6.34 14.19 -2.30
N ALA A 92 -7.38 13.37 -2.46
CA ALA A 92 -7.74 12.80 -3.75
C ALA A 92 -8.18 13.86 -4.76
N VAL A 93 -8.98 14.85 -4.34
CA VAL A 93 -9.33 16.03 -5.16
C VAL A 93 -8.09 16.86 -5.51
N GLU A 94 -7.15 17.04 -4.58
CA GLU A 94 -5.87 17.73 -4.82
C GLU A 94 -5.07 17.04 -5.95
N PHE A 95 -4.90 15.72 -5.86
CA PHE A 95 -4.27 14.93 -6.92
C PHE A 95 -5.01 15.06 -8.26
N ALA A 96 -6.34 15.00 -8.24
CA ALA A 96 -7.18 15.13 -9.43
C ALA A 96 -6.93 16.45 -10.16
N ARG A 97 -6.80 17.56 -9.41
CA ARG A 97 -6.54 18.90 -9.97
C ARG A 97 -5.10 19.08 -10.44
N ARG A 98 -4.12 18.51 -9.72
CA ARG A 98 -2.68 18.67 -10.00
C ARG A 98 -1.96 17.32 -9.89
N PRO A 99 -2.05 16.46 -10.92
CA PRO A 99 -1.50 15.12 -10.86
C PRO A 99 0.03 15.12 -10.89
N SER A 100 0.64 14.53 -9.87
CA SER A 100 2.07 14.25 -9.74
C SER A 100 2.26 12.92 -9.01
N ALA A 101 3.45 12.32 -9.07
CA ALA A 101 3.72 11.08 -8.33
C ALA A 101 3.56 11.27 -6.82
N ARG A 102 4.01 12.42 -6.28
CA ARG A 102 3.84 12.77 -4.87
C ARG A 102 2.37 12.91 -4.50
N SER A 103 1.61 13.73 -5.24
CA SER A 103 0.18 13.92 -4.95
C SER A 103 -0.63 12.63 -5.12
N TRP A 104 -0.25 11.75 -6.06
CA TRP A 104 -0.87 10.43 -6.19
C TRP A 104 -0.65 9.55 -4.96
N TYR A 105 0.60 9.39 -4.51
CA TYR A 105 0.87 8.60 -3.32
C TYR A 105 0.25 9.20 -2.07
N ARG A 106 0.29 10.53 -1.91
CA ARG A 106 -0.32 11.21 -0.76
C ARG A 106 -1.83 10.91 -0.69
N ALA A 107 -2.55 11.05 -1.80
CA ALA A 107 -3.96 10.71 -1.88
C ALA A 107 -4.23 9.21 -1.66
N HIS A 108 -3.50 8.35 -2.36
CA HIS A 108 -3.66 6.90 -2.30
C HIS A 108 -3.39 6.36 -0.88
N ASN A 109 -2.25 6.72 -0.29
CA ASN A 109 -1.86 6.24 1.02
C ASN A 109 -2.69 6.84 2.14
N ALA A 110 -3.19 8.09 2.00
CA ALA A 110 -4.17 8.61 2.96
C ALA A 110 -5.46 7.77 2.93
N SER A 111 -5.95 7.42 1.75
CA SER A 111 -7.12 6.55 1.60
C SER A 111 -6.88 5.15 2.22
N VAL A 112 -5.70 4.56 1.97
CA VAL A 112 -5.30 3.27 2.52
C VAL A 112 -5.21 3.33 4.04
N VAL A 113 -4.45 4.29 4.60
CA VAL A 113 -4.23 4.40 6.05
C VAL A 113 -5.54 4.71 6.77
N SER A 114 -6.37 5.62 6.25
CA SER A 114 -7.70 5.86 6.83
C SER A 114 -8.54 4.59 6.86
N ALA A 115 -8.53 3.79 5.79
CA ALA A 115 -9.26 2.52 5.77
C ALA A 115 -8.68 1.46 6.73
N TYR A 116 -7.36 1.43 6.92
CA TYR A 116 -6.73 0.56 7.92
C TYR A 116 -7.28 0.92 9.30
N LEU A 117 -7.19 2.18 9.69
CA LEU A 117 -7.66 2.65 11.00
C LEU A 117 -9.16 2.36 11.21
N GLU A 118 -9.99 2.68 10.21
CA GLU A 118 -11.45 2.49 10.26
C GLU A 118 -11.87 1.01 10.35
N HIS A 119 -11.11 0.11 9.71
CA HIS A 119 -11.51 -1.29 9.57
C HIS A 119 -10.65 -2.27 10.38
N ARG A 120 -9.97 -1.80 11.44
CA ARG A 120 -9.15 -2.65 12.32
C ARG A 120 -9.87 -3.92 12.79
N GLY A 121 -11.13 -3.81 13.22
CA GLY A 121 -11.91 -4.96 13.67
C GLY A 121 -12.25 -6.00 12.58
N LEU A 122 -12.12 -5.65 11.29
CA LEU A 122 -12.20 -6.63 10.19
C LEU A 122 -10.85 -7.33 9.99
N ALA A 123 -9.73 -6.62 10.14
CA ALA A 123 -8.39 -7.22 10.06
C ALA A 123 -8.13 -8.19 11.21
N GLU A 124 -8.63 -7.92 12.42
CA GLU A 124 -8.50 -8.81 13.58
C GLU A 124 -9.18 -10.17 13.38
N ARG A 125 -10.13 -10.28 12.45
CA ARG A 125 -10.80 -11.54 12.08
C ARG A 125 -10.03 -12.33 11.03
N GLU A 126 -9.05 -11.72 10.38
CA GLU A 126 -8.19 -12.41 9.43
C GLU A 126 -7.25 -13.37 10.17
N ASN A 127 -6.85 -14.45 9.50
CA ASN A 127 -5.90 -15.38 10.11
C ASN A 127 -4.51 -14.73 10.27
N ARG A 128 -3.64 -15.33 11.10
CA ARG A 128 -2.29 -14.81 11.38
C ARG A 128 -1.51 -14.50 10.10
N VAL A 129 -1.52 -15.37 9.10
CA VAL A 129 -0.75 -15.16 7.85
C VAL A 129 -1.26 -13.94 7.07
N GLU A 130 -2.58 -13.78 6.97
CA GLU A 130 -3.19 -12.60 6.34
C GLU A 130 -2.88 -11.31 7.11
N ARG A 131 -2.93 -11.33 8.45
CA ARG A 131 -2.59 -10.16 9.29
C ARG A 131 -1.13 -9.74 9.13
N PHE A 132 -0.20 -10.69 9.09
CA PHE A 132 1.20 -10.41 8.76
C PHE A 132 1.31 -9.72 7.40
N PHE A 133 0.66 -10.30 6.38
CA PHE A 133 0.72 -9.78 5.03
C PHE A 133 0.08 -8.39 4.87
N ILE A 134 -1.00 -8.10 5.59
CA ILE A 134 -1.60 -6.76 5.66
C ILE A 134 -0.58 -5.73 6.15
N ASN A 135 0.17 -6.05 7.22
CA ASN A 135 1.23 -5.17 7.71
C ASN A 135 2.37 -5.00 6.69
N VAL A 136 2.77 -6.08 5.99
CA VAL A 136 3.78 -5.99 4.91
C VAL A 136 3.31 -5.05 3.81
N VAL A 137 2.03 -5.14 3.40
CA VAL A 137 1.46 -4.23 2.40
C VAL A 137 1.54 -2.79 2.87
N LEU A 138 1.14 -2.50 4.11
CA LEU A 138 1.21 -1.14 4.68
C LEU A 138 2.63 -0.59 4.61
N VAL A 139 3.60 -1.31 5.16
CA VAL A 139 5.02 -0.93 5.16
C VAL A 139 5.52 -0.64 3.75
N ARG A 140 5.18 -1.51 2.79
CA ARG A 140 5.60 -1.37 1.39
C ARG A 140 4.96 -0.16 0.70
N VAL A 141 3.69 0.15 0.96
CA VAL A 141 3.06 1.36 0.36
C VAL A 141 3.61 2.64 0.96
N LEU A 142 3.90 2.67 2.26
CA LEU A 142 4.56 3.82 2.90
C LEU A 142 5.96 4.03 2.33
N TYR A 143 6.73 2.95 2.19
CA TYR A 143 8.08 3.01 1.61
C TYR A 143 8.08 3.45 0.14
N ALA A 144 7.13 2.96 -0.65
CA ALA A 144 6.95 3.37 -2.04
C ALA A 144 6.71 4.88 -2.17
N HIS A 145 5.91 5.46 -1.25
CA HIS A 145 5.71 6.89 -1.16
C HIS A 145 7.00 7.63 -0.78
N ALA A 146 7.74 7.13 0.23
CA ALA A 146 9.00 7.72 0.66
C ALA A 146 10.06 7.74 -0.45
N LEU A 147 10.11 6.75 -1.34
CA LEU A 147 11.02 6.76 -2.50
C LEU A 147 10.85 8.01 -3.37
N VAL A 148 9.62 8.52 -3.50
CA VAL A 148 9.30 9.71 -4.30
C VAL A 148 9.35 11.00 -3.48
N ALA A 149 8.82 10.98 -2.25
CA ALA A 149 8.58 12.19 -1.47
C ALA A 149 9.62 12.47 -0.37
N ALA A 150 10.38 11.46 0.06
CA ALA A 150 11.46 11.54 1.04
C ALA A 150 12.65 10.65 0.64
N PRO A 151 13.29 10.89 -0.51
CA PRO A 151 14.26 9.98 -1.11
C PRO A 151 15.50 9.71 -0.23
N ARG A 152 15.89 10.68 0.61
CA ARG A 152 16.97 10.50 1.60
C ARG A 152 16.59 9.58 2.75
N LEU A 153 15.33 9.60 3.19
CA LEU A 153 14.82 8.62 4.14
C LEU A 153 14.85 7.23 3.49
N ALA A 154 14.35 7.12 2.26
CA ALA A 154 14.20 5.83 1.59
C ALA A 154 15.53 5.15 1.18
N LEU A 155 16.48 5.89 0.60
CA LEU A 155 17.74 5.34 0.04
C LEU A 155 19.02 6.04 0.50
N SER A 156 18.95 6.97 1.46
CA SER A 156 20.15 7.62 2.02
C SER A 156 20.96 8.33 0.93
N TRP A 157 22.22 7.93 0.68
CA TRP A 157 23.03 8.52 -0.40
C TRP A 157 22.53 8.13 -1.81
N GLY A 158 21.77 7.03 -1.92
CA GLY A 158 21.07 6.63 -3.15
C GLY A 158 19.84 7.49 -3.47
N ALA A 159 19.59 8.57 -2.71
CA ALA A 159 18.47 9.47 -2.92
C ALA A 159 18.26 9.95 -4.39
N PRO A 160 19.29 10.23 -5.20
CA PRO A 160 19.08 10.70 -6.57
C PRO A 160 18.32 9.72 -7.47
N VAL A 161 18.42 8.41 -7.22
CA VAL A 161 17.74 7.37 -8.00
C VAL A 161 16.40 6.94 -7.40
N ALA A 162 16.11 7.32 -6.15
CA ALA A 162 14.92 6.86 -5.43
C ALA A 162 13.59 7.22 -6.13
N PRO A 163 13.40 8.47 -6.63
CA PRO A 163 12.14 8.84 -7.26
C PRO A 163 11.84 8.03 -8.53
N LEU A 164 12.88 7.58 -9.25
CA LEU A 164 12.71 6.73 -10.43
C LEU A 164 12.20 5.34 -10.05
N LEU A 165 12.70 4.78 -8.94
CA LEU A 165 12.31 3.45 -8.43
C LEU A 165 10.90 3.45 -7.85
N GLY A 166 10.46 4.58 -7.28
CA GLY A 166 9.12 4.75 -6.72
C GLY A 166 8.08 5.28 -7.70
N ASP A 167 8.44 5.66 -8.94
CA ASP A 167 7.51 6.34 -9.83
C ASP A 167 6.33 5.43 -10.24
N PRO A 168 5.08 5.73 -9.84
CA PRO A 168 3.93 4.89 -10.16
C PRO A 168 3.64 4.84 -11.67
N ARG A 169 4.15 5.82 -12.44
CA ARG A 169 3.96 5.93 -13.89
C ARG A 169 4.82 4.94 -14.67
N LEU A 170 5.98 4.59 -14.12
CA LEU A 170 6.95 3.68 -14.74
C LEU A 170 6.69 2.20 -14.39
N GLY A 171 5.70 1.98 -13.52
CA GLY A 171 5.27 0.68 -13.06
C GLY A 171 5.58 0.50 -11.58
N MET A 172 4.53 0.58 -10.76
CA MET A 172 4.47 0.06 -9.36
C MET A 172 4.87 -1.42 -9.22
N THR A 173 5.24 -2.04 -10.33
CA THR A 173 5.49 -3.45 -10.54
C THR A 173 6.60 -3.97 -9.63
N GLY A 174 7.63 -3.20 -9.27
CA GLY A 174 8.72 -3.72 -8.42
C GLY A 174 8.24 -4.19 -7.03
N ILE A 175 7.48 -3.34 -6.33
CA ILE A 175 7.12 -3.52 -4.92
C ILE A 175 5.91 -4.44 -4.76
N PHE A 176 4.88 -4.25 -5.58
CA PHE A 176 3.68 -5.11 -5.56
C PHE A 176 3.86 -6.43 -6.32
N LEU A 177 4.66 -6.50 -7.40
CA LEU A 177 4.97 -7.82 -8.00
C LEU A 177 5.91 -8.65 -7.14
N SER A 178 6.63 -8.04 -6.19
CA SER A 178 7.33 -8.81 -5.16
C SER A 178 6.31 -9.57 -4.29
N LEU A 179 5.22 -8.91 -3.87
CA LEU A 179 4.13 -9.56 -3.12
C LEU A 179 3.42 -10.63 -3.96
N SER A 180 3.08 -10.34 -5.22
CA SER A 180 2.35 -11.28 -6.08
C SER A 180 3.18 -12.47 -6.58
N ARG A 181 4.51 -12.41 -6.47
CA ARG A 181 5.39 -13.53 -6.81
C ARG A 181 5.56 -14.52 -5.65
N VAL A 182 5.38 -14.04 -4.42
CA VAL A 182 5.61 -14.82 -3.19
C VAL A 182 4.31 -15.41 -2.67
N LEU A 183 3.17 -14.72 -2.85
CA LEU A 183 1.89 -15.23 -2.41
C LEU A 183 1.13 -15.98 -3.50
N PRO A 184 0.46 -17.09 -3.14
CA PRO A 184 -0.41 -17.80 -4.07
C PRO A 184 -1.63 -16.95 -4.46
N ASN A 185 -2.15 -17.22 -5.67
CA ASN A 185 -3.35 -16.56 -6.20
C ASN A 185 -4.64 -17.19 -5.63
N HIS A 186 -4.73 -17.31 -4.31
CA HIS A 186 -5.96 -17.70 -3.62
C HIS A 186 -6.04 -17.02 -2.24
N TYR A 187 -7.26 -16.92 -1.74
CA TYR A 187 -7.61 -16.43 -0.43
C TYR A 187 -8.54 -17.45 0.25
N PRO A 188 -8.40 -17.69 1.57
CA PRO A 188 -7.35 -17.15 2.44
C PRO A 188 -6.00 -17.87 2.26
N LEU A 189 -4.90 -17.24 2.67
CA LEU A 189 -3.66 -17.98 2.91
C LEU A 189 -3.88 -18.96 4.05
N VAL A 190 -3.45 -20.20 3.83
CA VAL A 190 -3.59 -21.30 4.80
C VAL A 190 -2.24 -21.84 5.23
N GLY A 191 -2.19 -22.42 6.42
CA GLY A 191 -0.99 -23.04 6.99
C GLY A 191 -0.10 -22.07 7.76
N GLU A 192 1.11 -22.54 8.06
CA GLU A 192 2.06 -21.83 8.92
C GLU A 192 2.72 -20.65 8.21
N LEU A 193 2.84 -19.52 8.92
CA LEU A 193 3.50 -18.30 8.43
C LEU A 193 4.94 -18.58 7.98
N GLY A 194 5.66 -19.43 8.71
CA GLY A 194 7.03 -19.84 8.38
C GLY A 194 7.16 -20.37 6.95
N ARG A 195 6.16 -21.06 6.39
CA ARG A 195 6.21 -21.57 5.01
C ARG A 195 6.25 -20.44 3.98
N TYR A 196 5.52 -19.36 4.23
CA TYR A 196 5.51 -18.19 3.36
C TYR A 196 6.79 -17.37 3.50
N LEU A 197 7.29 -17.23 4.73
CA LEU A 197 8.58 -16.61 5.00
C LEU A 197 9.70 -17.39 4.31
N ASP A 198 9.72 -18.72 4.42
CA ASP A 198 10.71 -19.59 3.81
C ASP A 198 10.68 -19.51 2.29
N VAL A 199 9.51 -19.63 1.65
CA VAL A 199 9.36 -19.45 0.21
C VAL A 199 9.82 -18.07 -0.27
N GLU A 200 9.84 -17.05 0.59
CA GLU A 200 10.46 -15.76 0.33
C GLU A 200 12.00 -15.83 0.35
N HIS A 201 12.60 -16.74 -0.44
CA HIS A 201 14.01 -16.72 -0.76
C HIS A 201 14.28 -15.66 -1.84
N GLY A 202 14.72 -14.46 -1.46
CA GLY A 202 15.29 -13.49 -2.40
C GLY A 202 14.97 -12.02 -2.14
N PHE A 203 14.51 -11.33 -3.18
CA PHE A 203 14.37 -9.87 -3.25
C PHE A 203 13.37 -9.29 -2.24
N GLY A 204 12.26 -9.97 -1.97
CA GLY A 204 11.24 -9.52 -1.00
C GLY A 204 11.79 -9.39 0.42
N ARG A 205 12.43 -10.45 0.93
CA ARG A 205 13.13 -10.41 2.23
C ARG A 205 14.26 -9.39 2.26
N LEU A 206 15.03 -9.24 1.18
CA LEU A 206 16.08 -8.21 1.11
C LEU A 206 15.48 -6.81 1.21
N LEU A 207 14.38 -6.55 0.51
CA LEU A 207 13.69 -5.27 0.55
C LEU A 207 13.13 -5.01 1.95
N ASP A 208 12.25 -5.89 2.46
CA ASP A 208 11.53 -5.66 3.70
C ASP A 208 12.45 -5.63 4.91
N PHE A 209 13.34 -6.62 5.05
CA PHE A 209 14.18 -6.74 6.24
C PHE A 209 15.58 -6.11 6.08
N GLY A 210 16.10 -6.04 4.86
CA GLY A 210 17.41 -5.44 4.58
C GLY A 210 17.34 -3.93 4.40
N VAL A 211 16.30 -3.41 3.75
CA VAL A 211 16.20 -1.99 3.37
C VAL A 211 15.14 -1.24 4.18
N ILE A 212 13.92 -1.77 4.29
CA ILE A 212 12.79 -1.02 4.88
C ILE A 212 12.79 -1.11 6.42
N ARG A 213 12.96 -2.30 7.02
CA ARG A 213 12.95 -2.50 8.48
C ARG A 213 13.82 -1.53 9.26
N PRO A 214 15.09 -1.28 8.89
CA PRO A 214 15.94 -0.32 9.59
C PRO A 214 15.41 1.13 9.60
N ARG A 215 14.37 1.42 8.81
CA ARG A 215 13.75 2.73 8.64
C ARG A 215 12.31 2.77 9.16
N PHE A 216 11.79 1.71 9.77
CA PHE A 216 10.37 1.65 10.16
C PHE A 216 9.98 2.87 10.99
N ALA A 217 10.69 3.16 12.08
CA ALA A 217 10.29 4.23 12.96
C ALA A 217 10.28 5.60 12.26
N ASP A 218 11.30 5.94 11.47
CA ASP A 218 11.33 7.19 10.71
C ASP A 218 10.31 7.20 9.56
N LEU A 219 10.05 6.04 8.94
CA LEU A 219 9.07 5.89 7.86
C LEU A 219 7.64 6.11 8.36
N TYR A 220 7.28 5.52 9.50
CA TYR A 220 5.97 5.70 10.13
C TYR A 220 5.79 7.14 10.60
N ASP A 221 6.80 7.73 11.24
CA ASP A 221 6.79 9.12 11.70
C ASP A 221 6.62 10.11 10.52
N TRP A 222 7.48 10.00 9.51
CA TRP A 222 7.39 10.83 8.31
C TRP A 222 6.07 10.64 7.56
N SER A 223 5.58 9.40 7.45
CA SER A 223 4.31 9.12 6.77
C SER A 223 3.12 9.70 7.52
N ALA A 224 3.13 9.67 8.85
CA ALA A 224 2.08 10.26 9.66
C ALA A 224 1.96 11.77 9.42
N ASP A 225 3.10 12.46 9.30
CA ASP A 225 3.13 13.89 8.98
C ASP A 225 2.75 14.18 7.53
N GLU A 226 3.33 13.47 6.56
CA GLU A 226 3.07 13.68 5.13
C GLU A 226 1.58 13.45 4.78
N LEU A 227 0.98 12.45 5.43
CA LEU A 227 -0.42 12.10 5.25
C LEU A 227 -1.35 12.90 6.17
N GLY A 228 -0.85 13.57 7.22
CA GLY A 228 -1.67 14.24 8.22
C GLY A 228 -2.54 13.29 9.04
N ILE A 229 -2.03 12.10 9.35
CA ILE A 229 -2.73 11.05 10.11
C ILE A 229 -1.80 10.61 11.26
N PRO A 230 -1.85 11.30 12.43
CA PRO A 230 -0.95 11.02 13.55
C PRO A 230 -1.09 9.60 14.11
N GLU A 231 -2.29 9.01 14.06
CA GLU A 231 -2.61 7.65 14.53
C GLU A 231 -1.82 6.57 13.78
N LEU A 232 -1.27 6.88 12.60
CA LEU A 232 -0.38 5.97 11.87
C LEU A 232 0.84 5.57 12.72
N ARG A 233 1.33 6.46 13.60
CA ARG A 233 2.46 6.16 14.50
C ARG A 233 2.17 5.01 15.45
N GLU A 234 0.91 4.84 15.85
CA GLU A 234 0.47 3.79 16.77
C GLU A 234 0.43 2.40 16.11
N LEU A 235 0.54 2.34 14.78
CA LEU A 235 0.61 1.08 14.04
C LEU A 235 2.01 0.46 14.04
N LEU A 236 2.96 1.06 14.76
CA LEU A 236 4.29 0.52 15.00
C LEU A 236 4.56 0.48 16.51
N CYS A 237 4.81 -0.71 17.05
CA CYS A 237 5.25 -0.90 18.42
C CYS A 237 6.73 -1.31 18.43
N GLY A 238 7.63 -0.40 18.84
CA GLY A 238 9.07 -0.61 18.70
C GLY A 238 9.46 -0.78 17.23
N ASP A 239 9.95 -1.97 16.87
CA ASP A 239 10.29 -2.35 15.48
C ASP A 239 9.25 -3.29 14.84
N VAL A 240 8.10 -3.49 15.50
CA VAL A 240 7.05 -4.44 15.09
C VAL A 240 5.83 -3.68 14.53
N PRO A 241 5.49 -3.84 13.24
CA PRO A 241 4.20 -3.41 12.70
C PRO A 241 3.05 -4.09 13.47
N ALA A 242 2.25 -3.30 14.17
CA ALA A 242 1.29 -3.75 15.17
C ALA A 242 -0.18 -3.60 14.72
N TYR A 243 -0.43 -3.39 13.42
CA TYR A 243 -1.80 -3.28 12.93
C TYR A 243 -2.50 -4.64 12.97
N ALA A 244 -3.50 -4.78 13.86
CA ALA A 244 -4.17 -6.07 14.14
C ALA A 244 -3.19 -7.22 14.43
N TRP A 245 -1.99 -6.91 14.93
CA TRP A 245 -0.92 -7.85 15.19
C TRP A 245 -0.47 -7.70 16.64
N ASP A 246 -0.14 -8.83 17.28
CA ASP A 246 0.36 -8.82 18.64
C ASP A 246 1.83 -8.37 18.64
N SER A 247 2.16 -7.30 19.35
CA SER A 247 3.53 -6.77 19.40
C SER A 247 4.51 -7.74 20.06
N ASP A 248 4.02 -8.67 20.88
CA ASP A 248 4.84 -9.70 21.52
C ASP A 248 5.20 -10.84 20.55
N ASP A 249 4.48 -10.98 19.42
CA ASP A 249 4.81 -11.88 18.30
C ASP A 249 5.80 -11.19 17.34
N ASP A 250 7.00 -10.90 17.84
CA ASP A 250 8.04 -10.15 17.12
C ASP A 250 8.90 -11.00 16.18
N GLU A 251 8.91 -12.33 16.37
CA GLU A 251 9.73 -13.29 15.63
C GLU A 251 9.62 -13.12 14.10
N PRO A 252 8.42 -13.01 13.49
CA PRO A 252 8.28 -12.85 12.04
C PRO A 252 8.87 -11.53 11.52
N TRP A 253 8.95 -10.52 12.37
CA TRP A 253 9.47 -9.19 12.05
C TRP A 253 10.97 -9.06 12.35
N ASN A 254 11.53 -10.02 13.07
CA ASN A 254 12.93 -10.05 13.45
C ASN A 254 13.73 -11.25 12.89
N PRO A 255 13.66 -11.55 11.58
CA PRO A 255 14.44 -12.64 11.03
C PRO A 255 15.94 -12.32 11.08
N THR A 256 16.74 -13.38 11.26
CA THR A 256 18.21 -13.26 11.20
C THR A 256 18.62 -12.72 9.83
N PRO A 257 19.35 -11.59 9.75
CA PRO A 257 19.66 -10.97 8.47
C PRO A 257 20.56 -11.84 7.60
N THR A 258 20.16 -12.06 6.35
CA THR A 258 21.02 -12.72 5.35
C THR A 258 22.29 -11.88 5.08
N PRO A 259 23.38 -12.46 4.53
CA PRO A 259 24.57 -11.71 4.16
C PRO A 259 24.27 -10.52 3.22
N LEU A 260 23.36 -10.70 2.25
CA LEU A 260 22.92 -9.63 1.36
C LEU A 260 22.15 -8.54 2.11
N ALA A 261 21.28 -8.90 3.06
CA ALA A 261 20.58 -7.92 3.90
C ALA A 261 21.57 -7.12 4.77
N ARG A 262 22.60 -7.77 5.32
CA ARG A 262 23.67 -7.07 6.07
C ARG A 262 24.46 -6.12 5.18
N LEU A 263 24.79 -6.53 3.96
CA LEU A 263 25.45 -5.66 2.99
C LEU A 263 24.56 -4.46 2.63
N ALA A 264 23.28 -4.69 2.35
CA ALA A 264 22.32 -3.63 2.03
C ALA A 264 22.22 -2.61 3.18
N ARG A 265 22.18 -3.05 4.44
CA ARG A 265 22.18 -2.16 5.61
C ARG A 265 23.46 -1.32 5.73
N ARG A 266 24.61 -1.87 5.34
CA ARG A 266 25.89 -1.13 5.34
C ARG A 266 25.97 -0.13 4.21
N VAL A 267 25.51 -0.52 3.02
CA VAL A 267 25.53 0.32 1.83
C VAL A 267 24.48 1.41 1.96
N LEU A 268 23.26 1.09 2.39
CA LEU A 268 22.15 2.03 2.56
C LEU A 268 21.83 2.20 4.06
N PRO A 269 22.69 2.86 4.85
CA PRO A 269 22.47 3.03 6.28
C PRO A 269 21.19 3.83 6.52
N PRO A 270 20.34 3.49 7.51
CA PRO A 270 19.17 4.29 7.82
C PRO A 270 19.57 5.73 8.22
N PRO A 271 18.65 6.69 8.15
CA PRO A 271 18.88 8.04 8.68
C PRO A 271 19.40 7.94 10.12
N ARG A 272 20.39 8.77 10.46
CA ARG A 272 20.78 8.94 11.85
C ARG A 272 19.77 9.90 12.47
N ARG A 273 19.06 9.46 13.51
CA ARG A 273 18.27 10.34 14.37
C ARG A 273 19.14 11.38 15.05
#